data_AF-A0A087TR75-F1
#
_entry.id   AF-A0A087TR75-F1
#
_cell.length_a   1.000
_cell.length_b   1.000
_cell.length_c   1.000
_cell.angle_alpha   90.00
_cell.angle_beta   90.00
_cell.angle_gamma   90.00
#
_symmetry.space_group_name_H-M   'P 1'
#
loop_
_entity.id
_entity.type
_entity.pdbx_description
1 polymer ?
#
loop_
_entity_poly.entity_id
_entity_poly.type
_entity_poly.pdbx_seq_one_letter_code
_entity_poly.pdbx_strand_id
1 'polypeptide(L)'
;MCFVDPVRVCAECLDLTKKENDFYDKHLKVLLSGANFTLDEANGSGSQIAIWCCLSKDHQAILFDGGSTWQHSPINLTQIVSIHVLGSSGSPGTTMITGACIRYLDFKKDEQELRLHVADVPNRKQSASWINALQRALKYVTPDPGSL
;
A
#
# COMPACT_ATOMS: atom_id res chain seq x y z
N MET A 1 -5.81 -7.08 38.42
CA MET A 1 -4.56 -6.31 38.18
C MET A 1 -4.54 -5.93 36.71
N CYS A 2 -4.81 -4.67 36.38
CA CYS A 2 -4.75 -4.19 35.00
C CYS A 2 -3.30 -3.84 34.69
N PHE A 3 -2.68 -4.58 33.78
CA PHE A 3 -1.41 -4.18 33.17
C PHE A 3 -1.70 -2.93 32.33
N VAL A 4 -1.58 -1.77 32.97
CA VAL A 4 -1.70 -0.48 32.28
C VAL A 4 -0.40 -0.33 31.52
N ASP A 5 -0.47 -0.59 30.22
CA ASP A 5 0.65 -0.41 29.31
C ASP A 5 1.18 1.04 29.45
N PRO A 6 2.39 1.27 29.97
CA PRO A 6 2.88 2.60 30.34
C PRO A 6 3.01 3.54 29.13
N VAL A 7 3.10 2.97 27.92
CA VAL A 7 3.05 3.71 26.64
C VAL A 7 1.65 4.32 26.42
N ARG A 8 0.56 3.69 26.90
CA ARG A 8 -0.80 4.27 26.86
C ARG A 8 -1.03 5.40 27.86
N VAL A 9 -0.06 5.72 28.71
CA VAL A 9 -0.17 6.76 29.76
C VAL A 9 0.66 8.00 29.43
N CYS A 10 1.57 7.93 28.46
CA CYS A 10 2.26 9.12 27.95
C CYS A 10 1.37 9.86 26.94
N ALA A 11 1.20 11.17 27.10
CA ALA A 11 0.33 11.99 26.24
C ALA A 11 0.77 11.98 24.76
N GLU A 12 2.08 11.89 24.51
CA GLU A 12 2.65 11.83 23.16
C GLU A 12 2.45 10.45 22.52
N CYS A 13 2.65 9.37 23.30
CA CYS A 13 2.45 8.01 22.83
C CYS A 13 0.96 7.65 22.67
N LEU A 14 0.07 8.24 23.47
CA LEU A 14 -1.37 8.00 23.40
C LEU A 14 -1.94 8.36 22.01
N ASP A 15 -1.49 9.49 21.44
CA ASP A 15 -1.97 9.98 20.15
C ASP A 15 -1.46 9.08 19.00
N LEU A 16 -0.20 8.64 19.08
CA LEU A 16 0.39 7.68 18.14
C LEU A 16 -0.34 6.34 18.22
N THR A 17 -0.50 5.77 19.42
CA THR A 17 -1.19 4.49 19.65
C THR A 17 -2.65 4.54 19.18
N LYS A 18 -3.34 5.67 19.34
CA LYS A 18 -4.70 5.84 18.79
C LYS A 18 -4.72 5.81 17.27
N LYS A 19 -3.79 6.50 16.61
CA LYS A 19 -3.67 6.51 15.14
C LYS A 19 -3.28 5.14 14.60
N GLU A 20 -2.38 4.43 15.29
CA GLU A 20 -2.03 3.05 14.99
C GLU A 20 -3.25 2.13 15.12
N ASN A 21 -3.97 2.18 16.24
CA ASN A 21 -5.17 1.34 16.44
C ASN A 21 -6.25 1.61 15.39
N ASP A 22 -6.51 2.88 15.04
CA ASP A 22 -7.45 3.23 13.97
C ASP A 22 -7.01 2.65 12.62
N PHE A 23 -5.70 2.70 12.34
CA PHE A 23 -5.12 2.09 11.16
C PHE A 23 -5.28 0.56 11.15
N TYR A 24 -4.95 -0.11 12.25
CA TYR A 24 -5.09 -1.55 12.38
C TYR A 24 -6.54 -2.02 12.26
N ASP A 25 -7.51 -1.27 12.79
CA ASP A 25 -8.91 -1.67 12.70
C ASP A 25 -9.52 -1.46 11.31
N LYS A 26 -9.20 -0.33 10.65
CA LYS A 26 -9.87 0.11 9.42
C LYS A 26 -9.10 -0.19 8.15
N HIS A 27 -7.79 -0.02 8.16
CA HIS A 27 -6.96 -0.09 6.95
C HIS A 27 -6.30 -1.46 6.77
N LEU A 28 -5.93 -2.14 7.86
CA LEU A 28 -5.28 -3.46 7.76
C LEU A 28 -6.21 -4.51 7.12
N LYS A 29 -7.50 -4.53 7.50
CA LYS A 29 -8.48 -5.45 6.90
C LYS A 29 -8.62 -5.25 5.39
N VAL A 30 -8.59 -3.99 4.94
CA VAL A 30 -8.62 -3.65 3.51
C VAL A 30 -7.38 -4.19 2.81
N LEU A 31 -6.20 -4.01 3.41
CA LEU A 31 -4.93 -4.50 2.85
C LEU A 31 -4.89 -6.02 2.73
N LEU A 32 -5.34 -6.74 3.77
CA LEU A 32 -5.41 -8.20 3.82
C LEU A 32 -6.47 -8.78 2.88
N SER A 33 -7.62 -8.11 2.75
CA SER A 33 -8.67 -8.53 1.80
C SER A 33 -8.21 -8.46 0.35
N GLY A 34 -7.19 -7.64 0.06
CA GLY A 34 -6.67 -7.40 -1.27
C GLY A 34 -7.61 -6.58 -2.15
N ALA A 35 -7.12 -6.23 -3.34
CA ALA A 35 -7.87 -5.53 -4.36
C ALA A 35 -7.32 -5.85 -5.76
N ASN A 36 -8.16 -5.67 -6.77
CA ASN A 36 -7.77 -5.84 -8.16
C ASN A 36 -7.19 -4.54 -8.74
N PHE A 37 -6.17 -4.66 -9.57
CA PHE A 37 -5.51 -3.56 -10.26
C PHE A 37 -5.22 -3.95 -11.70
N THR A 38 -4.85 -2.97 -12.52
CA THR A 38 -4.25 -3.18 -13.83
C THR A 38 -2.83 -2.63 -13.83
N LEU A 39 -1.86 -3.40 -14.32
CA LEU A 39 -0.48 -2.95 -14.54
C LEU A 39 -0.26 -2.62 -16.00
N ASP A 40 0.60 -1.63 -16.25
CA ASP A 40 1.21 -1.44 -17.56
C ASP A 40 2.29 -2.51 -17.77
N GLU A 41 2.22 -3.25 -18.88
CA GLU A 41 3.26 -4.22 -19.23
C GLU A 41 4.59 -3.49 -19.45
N ALA A 42 5.64 -3.89 -18.72
CA ALA A 42 6.96 -3.25 -18.74
C ALA A 42 7.62 -3.17 -20.14
N ASN A 43 7.14 -3.96 -21.11
CA ASN A 43 7.67 -4.00 -22.47
C ASN A 43 7.07 -2.93 -23.41
N GLY A 44 6.21 -2.04 -22.91
CA GLY A 44 5.68 -0.94 -23.72
C GLY A 44 4.71 -1.37 -24.82
N SER A 45 4.20 -2.60 -24.80
CA SER A 45 3.18 -3.09 -25.75
C SER A 45 1.82 -2.40 -25.57
N GLY A 46 1.64 -1.59 -24.52
CA GLY A 46 0.36 -0.98 -24.16
C GLY A 46 -0.69 -1.96 -23.63
N SER A 47 -0.30 -3.23 -23.42
CA SER A 47 -1.14 -4.24 -22.79
C SER A 47 -1.26 -4.01 -21.30
N GLN A 48 -2.50 -4.02 -20.80
CA GLN A 48 -2.79 -3.94 -19.38
C GLN A 48 -3.00 -5.34 -18.80
N ILE A 49 -2.27 -5.66 -17.75
CA ILE A 49 -2.39 -6.97 -17.08
C ILE A 49 -3.25 -6.79 -15.83
N ALA A 50 -4.36 -7.53 -15.78
CA ALA A 50 -5.19 -7.59 -14.58
C ALA A 50 -4.46 -8.38 -13.49
N ILE A 51 -4.36 -7.78 -12.31
CA ILE A 51 -3.66 -8.35 -11.16
C ILE A 51 -4.54 -8.27 -9.93
N TRP A 52 -4.34 -9.18 -8.99
CA TRP A 52 -4.83 -9.07 -7.63
C TRP A 52 -3.66 -8.85 -6.68
N CYS A 53 -3.76 -7.84 -5.81
CA CYS A 53 -2.73 -7.50 -4.84
C CYS A 53 -3.30 -7.61 -3.43
N CYS A 54 -2.56 -8.19 -2.50
CA CYS A 54 -2.92 -8.21 -1.09
C CYS A 54 -1.69 -8.10 -0.19
N LEU A 55 -1.92 -7.77 1.07
CA LEU A 55 -0.88 -7.84 2.08
C LEU A 55 -0.77 -9.27 2.63
N SER A 56 0.46 -9.74 2.82
CA SER A 56 0.76 -11.00 3.50
C SER A 56 0.13 -11.01 4.91
N LYS A 57 -0.21 -12.22 5.40
CA LYS A 57 -0.77 -12.42 6.76
C LYS A 57 0.18 -11.94 7.87
N ASP A 58 1.47 -11.95 7.61
CA ASP A 58 2.48 -11.44 8.55
C ASP A 58 2.70 -9.92 8.42
N HIS A 59 1.98 -9.27 7.49
CA HIS A 59 2.02 -7.84 7.20
C HIS A 59 3.39 -7.33 6.69
N GLN A 60 4.27 -8.23 6.26
CA GLN A 60 5.64 -7.88 5.85
C GLN A 60 5.80 -7.65 4.35
N ALA A 61 4.91 -8.18 3.51
CA ALA A 61 5.08 -8.16 2.06
C ALA A 61 3.76 -7.99 1.31
N ILE A 62 3.82 -7.37 0.14
CA ILE A 62 2.73 -7.30 -0.82
C ILE A 62 2.84 -8.52 -1.73
N LEU A 63 1.77 -9.31 -1.74
CA LEU A 63 1.60 -10.46 -2.61
C LEU A 63 0.84 -10.03 -3.85
N PHE A 64 1.21 -10.64 -4.96
CA PHE A 64 0.67 -10.31 -6.26
C PHE A 64 0.29 -11.59 -7.00
N ASP A 65 -0.91 -11.62 -7.56
CA ASP A 65 -1.45 -12.73 -8.32
C ASP A 65 -1.98 -12.22 -9.67
N GLY A 66 -1.23 -12.51 -10.74
CA GLY A 66 -1.56 -12.10 -12.12
C GLY A 66 -1.80 -13.29 -13.06
N GLY A 67 -2.08 -14.47 -12.50
CA GLY A 67 -2.20 -15.72 -13.24
C GLY A 67 -0.93 -16.10 -14.00
N SER A 68 -1.07 -16.83 -15.10
CA SER A 68 0.06 -17.33 -15.90
C SER A 68 0.81 -16.24 -16.68
N THR A 69 0.24 -15.03 -16.79
CA THR A 69 0.74 -13.95 -17.64
C THR A 69 1.75 -13.06 -16.89
N TRP A 70 1.76 -13.11 -15.56
CA TRP A 70 2.63 -12.25 -14.76
C TRP A 70 3.11 -12.97 -13.51
N GLN A 71 4.44 -13.10 -13.39
CA GLN A 71 5.11 -13.77 -12.30
C GLN A 71 6.12 -12.81 -11.68
N HIS A 72 5.71 -12.13 -10.63
CA HIS A 72 6.59 -11.27 -9.84
C HIS A 72 6.70 -11.81 -8.43
N SER A 73 7.90 -11.69 -7.86
CA SER A 73 8.14 -12.03 -6.47
C SER A 73 7.35 -11.09 -5.54
N PRO A 74 6.95 -11.55 -4.36
CA PRO A 74 6.36 -10.67 -3.36
C PRO A 74 7.33 -9.53 -3.00
N ILE A 75 6.80 -8.31 -2.86
CA ILE A 75 7.59 -7.13 -2.51
C ILE A 75 7.51 -6.92 -1.01
N ASN A 76 8.64 -7.04 -0.30
CA ASN A 76 8.65 -6.73 1.13
C ASN A 76 8.46 -5.23 1.36
N LEU A 77 7.69 -4.85 2.38
CA LEU A 77 7.45 -3.46 2.71
C LEU A 77 8.75 -2.72 3.07
N THR A 78 9.72 -3.43 3.64
CA THR A 78 11.06 -2.91 3.95
C THR A 78 11.91 -2.60 2.71
N GLN A 79 11.56 -3.18 1.56
CA GLN A 79 12.22 -2.90 0.28
C GLN A 79 11.57 -1.73 -0.47
N ILE A 80 10.40 -1.26 -0.03
CA ILE A 80 9.71 -0.14 -0.65
C ILE A 80 10.46 1.15 -0.30
N VAL A 81 10.95 1.82 -1.33
CA VAL A 81 11.66 3.11 -1.24
C VAL A 81 10.65 4.24 -1.15
N SER A 82 9.62 4.21 -1.99
CA SER A 82 8.57 5.23 -1.97
C SER A 82 7.28 4.76 -2.64
N ILE A 83 6.17 5.39 -2.26
CA ILE A 83 4.88 5.26 -2.94
C ILE A 83 4.38 6.64 -3.36
N HIS A 84 3.94 6.76 -4.59
CA HIS A 84 3.32 7.96 -5.13
C HIS A 84 1.91 7.63 -5.59
N VAL A 85 0.91 8.14 -4.87
CA VAL A 85 -0.49 7.95 -5.25
C VAL A 85 -0.79 8.82 -6.47
N LEU A 86 -1.25 8.17 -7.53
CA LEU A 86 -1.69 8.82 -8.75
C LEU A 86 -3.16 9.19 -8.58
N GLY A 87 -3.47 10.45 -8.77
CA GLY A 87 -4.84 10.95 -8.74
C GLY A 87 -5.10 11.92 -9.87
N SER A 88 -6.34 11.94 -10.34
CA SER A 88 -6.80 13.02 -11.19
C SER A 88 -7.46 14.08 -10.32
N SER A 89 -7.07 15.35 -10.53
CA SER A 89 -7.76 16.48 -9.91
C SER A 89 -9.13 16.59 -10.57
N GLY A 90 -10.14 16.07 -9.89
CA GLY A 90 -11.54 16.22 -10.29
C GLY A 90 -12.10 17.57 -9.88
N SER A 91 -13.41 17.60 -9.65
CA SER A 91 -14.12 18.74 -9.06
C SER A 91 -13.43 19.26 -7.78
N PRO A 92 -13.52 20.58 -7.49
CA PRO A 92 -12.84 21.17 -6.34
C PRO A 92 -13.28 20.49 -5.04
N GLY A 93 -12.36 19.76 -4.41
CA GLY A 93 -12.57 19.06 -3.13
C GLY A 93 -12.49 17.53 -3.18
N THR A 94 -12.44 16.90 -4.37
CA THR A 94 -12.40 15.43 -4.47
C THR A 94 -11.21 14.96 -5.31
N THR A 95 -10.15 14.50 -4.65
CA THR A 95 -9.03 13.84 -5.32
C THR A 95 -9.42 12.39 -5.65
N MET A 96 -9.57 12.09 -6.94
CA MET A 96 -9.94 10.75 -7.37
C MET A 96 -8.67 9.93 -7.58
N ILE A 97 -8.44 8.90 -6.76
CA ILE A 97 -7.32 7.98 -6.92
C ILE A 97 -7.52 7.19 -8.22
N THR A 98 -6.54 7.30 -9.12
CA THR A 98 -6.50 6.59 -10.40
C THR A 98 -5.46 5.47 -10.39
N GLY A 99 -4.50 5.50 -9.47
CA GLY A 99 -3.46 4.49 -9.37
C GLY A 99 -2.41 4.80 -8.30
N ALA A 100 -1.30 4.09 -8.33
CA ALA A 100 -0.11 4.34 -7.52
C ALA A 100 1.15 3.86 -8.24
N CYS A 101 2.25 4.61 -8.11
CA CYS A 101 3.59 4.15 -8.44
C CYS A 101 4.30 3.72 -7.16
N ILE A 102 4.75 2.46 -7.10
CA ILE A 102 5.53 1.90 -6.00
C ILE A 102 6.96 1.73 -6.49
N ARG A 103 7.92 2.38 -5.83
CA ARG A 103 9.35 2.16 -6.06
C ARG A 103 9.91 1.27 -4.97
N TYR A 104 10.64 0.23 -5.35
CA TYR A 104 11.20 -0.75 -4.44
C TYR A 104 12.54 -1.26 -4.92
N LEU A 105 13.34 -1.80 -4.00
CA LEU A 105 14.61 -2.45 -4.30
C LEU A 105 14.39 -3.94 -4.53
N ASP A 106 14.77 -4.44 -5.70
CA ASP A 106 14.73 -5.87 -6.01
C ASP A 106 15.84 -6.66 -5.26
N PHE A 107 15.89 -7.99 -5.40
CA PHE A 107 16.92 -8.83 -4.76
C PHE A 107 18.36 -8.42 -5.11
N LYS A 108 18.57 -7.79 -6.27
CA LYS A 108 19.86 -7.23 -6.69
C LYS A 108 20.17 -5.85 -6.09
N LYS A 109 19.27 -5.30 -5.26
CA LYS A 109 19.28 -3.91 -4.78
C LYS A 109 19.20 -2.86 -5.90
N ASP A 110 18.59 -3.24 -7.01
CA ASP A 110 18.29 -2.33 -8.11
C ASP A 110 16.91 -1.71 -7.90
N GLU A 111 16.76 -0.42 -8.19
CA GLU A 111 15.49 0.27 -8.04
C GLU A 111 14.54 -0.08 -9.18
N GLN A 112 13.38 -0.60 -8.82
CA GLN A 112 12.31 -0.97 -9.74
C GLN A 112 11.06 -0.13 -9.46
N GLU A 113 10.29 0.15 -10.50
CA GLU A 113 9.05 0.92 -10.41
C GLU A 113 7.86 0.06 -10.87
N LEU A 114 6.87 -0.09 -10.01
CA LEU A 114 5.61 -0.75 -10.30
C LEU A 114 4.48 0.28 -10.40
N ARG A 115 3.79 0.32 -11.55
CA ARG A 115 2.65 1.20 -11.76
C ARG A 115 1.35 0.42 -11.68
N LEU A 116 0.59 0.68 -10.61
CA LEU A 116 -0.73 0.12 -10.38
C LEU A 116 -1.78 1.11 -10.84
N HIS A 117 -2.72 0.65 -11.67
CA HIS A 117 -3.93 1.39 -12.02
C HIS A 117 -5.12 0.79 -11.30
N VAL A 118 -6.00 1.66 -10.80
CA VAL A 118 -7.23 1.24 -10.17
C VAL A 118 -8.08 0.47 -11.18
N ALA A 119 -8.58 -0.70 -10.79
CA ALA A 119 -9.47 -1.49 -11.63
C ALA A 119 -10.75 -0.74 -11.99
N ASP A 120 -11.35 -1.10 -13.13
CA ASP A 120 -12.62 -0.55 -13.57
C ASP A 120 -13.79 -0.96 -12.64
N VAL A 121 -14.99 -0.42 -12.89
CA VAL A 121 -16.16 -0.72 -12.05
C VAL A 121 -16.49 -2.22 -12.12
N PRO A 122 -16.88 -2.86 -10.99
CA PRO A 122 -17.27 -2.27 -9.71
C PRO A 122 -16.14 -2.11 -8.67
N ASN A 123 -14.95 -2.67 -8.90
CA ASN A 123 -13.91 -2.80 -7.86
C ASN A 123 -13.12 -1.52 -7.60
N ARG A 124 -13.32 -0.49 -8.41
CA ARG A 124 -12.69 0.84 -8.32
C ARG A 124 -12.55 1.39 -6.89
N LYS A 125 -13.63 1.34 -6.09
CA LYS A 125 -13.65 1.86 -4.72
C LYS A 125 -12.75 1.06 -3.78
N GLN A 126 -12.73 -0.26 -3.92
CA GLN A 126 -11.90 -1.15 -3.13
C GLN A 126 -10.42 -0.90 -3.42
N SER A 127 -10.04 -0.85 -4.70
CA SER A 127 -8.67 -0.61 -5.15
C SER A 127 -8.16 0.77 -4.73
N ALA A 128 -8.97 1.82 -4.84
CA ALA A 128 -8.62 3.15 -4.35
C ALA A 128 -8.43 3.16 -2.82
N SER A 129 -9.32 2.48 -2.08
CA SER A 129 -9.21 2.36 -0.62
C SER A 129 -7.96 1.59 -0.20
N TRP A 130 -7.59 0.56 -0.96
CA TRP A 130 -6.39 -0.24 -0.74
C TRP A 130 -5.11 0.58 -0.98
N ILE A 131 -5.04 1.38 -2.04
CA ILE A 131 -3.91 2.30 -2.28
C ILE A 131 -3.75 3.29 -1.13
N ASN A 132 -4.85 3.91 -0.68
CA ASN A 132 -4.82 4.85 0.44
C ASN A 132 -4.40 4.16 1.75
N ALA A 133 -4.90 2.95 2.00
CA ALA A 133 -4.47 2.14 3.13
C ALA A 133 -2.97 1.82 3.06
N LEU A 134 -2.43 1.48 1.89
CA LEU A 134 -1.02 1.17 1.71
C LEU A 134 -0.14 2.42 1.95
N GLN A 135 -0.54 3.57 1.43
CA GLN A 135 0.17 4.83 1.67
C GLN A 135 0.24 5.15 3.17
N ARG A 136 -0.84 4.90 3.91
CA ARG A 136 -0.87 5.06 5.37
C ARG A 136 -0.01 4.02 6.08
N ALA A 137 0.00 2.78 5.61
CA ALA A 137 0.80 1.69 6.18
C ALA A 137 2.29 2.02 6.15
N LEU A 138 2.77 2.53 5.01
CA LEU A 138 4.19 2.80 4.81
C LEU A 138 4.73 3.88 5.73
N LYS A 139 3.89 4.80 6.22
CA LYS A 139 4.27 5.79 7.25
C LYS A 139 4.71 5.15 8.57
N TYR A 140 4.29 3.92 8.85
CA TYR A 140 4.68 3.16 10.03
C TYR A 140 5.86 2.21 9.76
N VAL A 141 6.17 1.93 8.48
CA VAL A 141 7.24 0.99 8.10
C VAL A 141 8.54 1.73 7.82
N THR A 142 8.49 2.88 7.14
CA THR A 142 9.69 3.68 6.89
C THR A 142 9.96 4.53 8.14
N PRO A 143 11.12 4.37 8.81
CA PRO A 143 11.48 5.29 9.88
C PRO A 143 11.60 6.69 9.30
N ASP A 144 10.94 7.65 9.94
CA ASP A 144 11.09 9.07 9.60
C ASP A 144 12.59 9.42 9.69
N PRO A 145 13.23 9.97 8.63
CA PRO A 145 14.66 10.28 8.65
C PRO A 145 15.03 11.39 9.65
N GLY A 146 14.11 11.85 10.49
CA GLY A 146 14.26 12.95 11.43
C GLY A 146 14.21 12.60 12.93
N SER A 147 14.26 11.33 13.34
CA SER A 147 14.43 10.96 14.76
C SER A 147 15.81 10.37 15.02
N LEU A 148 16.81 11.24 15.13
CA LEU A 148 18.14 10.95 15.68
C LEU A 148 18.60 12.13 16.53
#